data_AF-A0A922MUZ9-F1
#
_entry.id   AF-A0A922MUZ9-F1
#
_cell.length_a   1.000
_cell.length_b   1.000
_cell.length_c   1.000
_cell.angle_alpha   90.00
_cell.angle_beta   90.00
_cell.angle_gamma   90.00
#
_symmetry.space_group_name_H-M   'P 1'
#
loop_
_entity.id
_entity.type
_entity.pdbx_description
1 polymer ?
#
loop_
_entity_poly.entity_id
_entity_poly.type
_entity_poly.pdbx_seq_one_letter_code
_entity_poly.pdbx_strand_id
1 'polypeptide(L)'
;MYINYSRSRNALINGDTENYDWDQGYTCHQLGSGAIVVQLAQPYLLSSIRMLLWDCDYRHYSYYVETSLNNWDWEMVCDRTRESCR
;
A
#
# COMPACT_ATOMS: atom_id res chain seq x y z
N MET A 1 17.94 7.21 -2.38
CA MET A 1 17.44 8.38 -1.63
C MET A 1 15.94 8.24 -1.58
N TYR A 2 15.38 7.81 -0.44
CA TYR A 2 13.94 7.59 -0.30
C TYR A 2 13.36 8.77 0.48
N ILE A 3 12.61 9.64 -0.21
CA ILE A 3 11.81 10.67 0.45
C ILE A 3 10.38 10.13 0.52
N ASN A 4 10.01 9.55 1.66
CA ASN A 4 8.64 9.15 1.94
C ASN A 4 7.97 10.27 2.76
N TYR A 5 7.21 11.14 2.09
CA TYR A 5 6.23 12.00 2.76
C TYR A 5 4.94 11.18 2.94
N SER A 6 4.87 10.37 4.00
CA SER A 6 3.61 9.78 4.46
C SER A 6 3.03 10.68 5.55
N ARG A 7 1.78 11.15 5.37
CA ARG A 7 1.10 11.99 6.37
C ARG A 7 0.69 11.23 7.64
N SER A 8 0.73 9.90 7.65
CA SER A 8 0.66 9.09 8.88
C SER A 8 1.09 7.66 8.60
N ARG A 9 2.31 7.27 9.00
CA ARG A 9 2.82 5.90 8.87
C ARG A 9 1.92 4.85 9.54
N ASN A 10 1.16 5.27 10.55
CA ASN A 10 0.31 4.41 11.34
C ASN A 10 -1.02 4.09 10.65
N ALA A 11 -1.51 4.97 9.76
CA ALA A 11 -2.79 4.79 9.09
C ALA A 11 -2.84 3.52 8.20
N LEU A 12 -1.69 3.02 7.77
CA LEU A 12 -1.62 1.83 6.91
C LEU A 12 -2.04 0.53 7.62
N ILE A 13 -1.80 0.43 8.94
CA ILE A 13 -1.93 -0.82 9.70
C ILE A 13 -2.60 -0.62 11.08
N ASN A 14 -3.21 0.54 11.33
CA ASN A 14 -3.93 0.80 12.59
C ASN A 14 -5.29 0.09 12.67
N GLY A 15 -5.78 -0.48 11.56
CA GLY A 15 -7.06 -1.17 11.48
C GLY A 15 -8.28 -0.24 11.41
N ASP A 16 -8.07 1.07 11.27
CA ASP A 16 -9.17 2.02 11.06
C ASP A 16 -9.55 2.08 9.58
N THR A 17 -10.78 1.71 9.29
CA THR A 17 -11.34 1.67 7.93
C THR A 17 -12.52 2.63 7.75
N GLU A 18 -12.78 3.49 8.73
CA GLU A 18 -13.96 4.35 8.76
C GLU A 18 -13.59 5.82 8.97
N ASN A 19 -12.53 6.11 9.72
CA ASN A 19 -12.13 7.48 10.05
C ASN A 19 -10.94 7.95 9.21
N TYR A 20 -11.21 8.25 7.95
CA TYR A 20 -10.26 8.89 7.05
C TYR A 20 -10.93 9.95 6.19
N ASP A 21 -10.16 10.95 5.80
CA ASP A 21 -10.63 12.09 5.00
C ASP A 21 -9.49 12.58 4.10
N TRP A 22 -9.67 13.73 3.45
CA TRP A 22 -8.70 14.30 2.53
C TRP A 22 -7.32 14.57 3.17
N ASP A 23 -7.29 14.84 4.47
CA ASP A 23 -6.11 15.27 5.20
C ASP A 23 -5.44 14.14 5.99
N GLN A 24 -6.19 13.11 6.42
CA GLN A 24 -5.70 12.06 7.32
C GLN A 24 -6.32 10.67 7.09
N GLY A 25 -5.75 9.66 7.75
CA GLY A 25 -6.32 8.31 7.79
C GLY A 25 -5.97 7.43 6.58
N TYR A 26 -5.08 7.88 5.71
CA TYR A 26 -4.58 7.08 4.58
C TYR A 26 -3.05 7.16 4.45
N THR A 27 -2.47 6.18 3.76
CA THR A 27 -1.08 6.21 3.30
C THR A 27 -1.04 6.33 1.79
N CYS A 28 -0.23 7.26 1.30
CA CYS A 28 0.02 7.42 -0.13
C CYS A 28 1.52 7.48 -0.40
N HIS A 29 1.88 7.24 -1.66
CA HIS A 29 3.20 7.55 -2.19
C HIS A 29 3.03 8.35 -3.48
N GLN A 30 4.03 9.15 -3.84
CA GLN A 30 4.04 9.83 -5.13
C GLN A 30 4.35 8.81 -6.25
N LEU A 31 3.59 8.88 -7.35
CA LEU A 31 3.86 8.09 -8.54
C LEU A 31 5.28 8.37 -9.05
N GLY A 32 6.02 7.31 -9.38
CA GLY A 32 7.42 7.40 -9.81
C GLY A 32 8.44 7.65 -8.69
N SER A 33 8.02 7.78 -7.43
CA SER A 33 8.90 8.08 -6.28
C SER A 33 9.12 6.88 -5.34
N GLY A 34 8.75 5.68 -5.78
CA GLY A 34 8.91 4.43 -5.01
C GLY A 34 7.60 3.69 -4.83
N ALA A 35 7.45 3.02 -3.69
CA ALA A 35 6.31 2.18 -3.34
C ALA A 35 5.93 2.33 -1.86
N ILE A 36 4.73 1.92 -1.51
CA ILE A 36 4.33 1.69 -0.11
C ILE A 36 4.94 0.36 0.32
N VAL A 37 5.82 0.39 1.33
CA VAL A 37 6.50 -0.81 1.84
C VAL A 37 6.04 -1.08 3.27
N VAL A 38 5.53 -2.30 3.49
CA VAL A 38 5.19 -2.83 4.83
C VAL A 38 6.25 -3.83 5.23
N GLN A 39 7.02 -3.50 6.27
CA GLN A 39 7.99 -4.43 6.84
C GLN A 39 7.42 -5.05 8.11
N LEU A 40 7.33 -6.38 8.13
CA LEU A 40 6.93 -7.14 9.30
C LEU A 40 8.14 -7.38 10.21
N ALA A 41 7.89 -7.61 11.51
CA ALA A 41 8.95 -7.76 12.51
C ALA A 41 9.85 -9.00 12.29
N GLN A 42 9.36 -9.98 11.53
CA GLN A 42 10.04 -11.21 11.16
C GLN A 42 9.39 -11.78 9.89
N PRO A 43 9.92 -12.85 9.27
CA PRO A 43 9.24 -13.54 8.19
C PRO A 43 7.92 -14.17 8.65
N TYR A 44 6.88 -14.06 7.83
CA TYR A 44 5.57 -14.68 8.09
C TYR A 44 5.04 -15.39 6.85
N LEU A 45 4.32 -16.49 7.06
CA LEU A 45 3.50 -17.10 6.03
C LEU A 45 2.18 -16.31 5.92
N LEU A 46 1.98 -15.62 4.81
CA LEU A 46 0.78 -14.82 4.55
C LEU A 46 -0.20 -15.62 3.68
N SER A 47 -1.46 -15.70 4.12
CA SER A 47 -2.53 -16.35 3.34
C SER A 47 -3.34 -15.36 2.50
N SER A 48 -3.54 -14.13 2.99
CA SER A 48 -4.35 -13.12 2.30
C SER A 48 -3.87 -11.71 2.63
N ILE A 49 -4.07 -10.81 1.67
CA ILE A 49 -3.86 -9.37 1.81
C ILE A 49 -5.19 -8.71 1.43
N ARG A 50 -5.67 -7.79 2.28
CA ARG A 50 -6.85 -6.96 2.00
C ARG A 50 -6.41 -5.51 2.01
N MET A 51 -6.82 -4.77 0.99
CA MET A 51 -6.50 -3.36 0.82
C MET A 51 -7.81 -2.60 0.66
N LEU A 52 -7.96 -1.52 1.43
CA LEU A 52 -8.98 -0.51 1.20
C LEU A 52 -8.33 0.57 0.33
N LEU A 53 -8.81 0.71 -0.89
CA LEU A 53 -8.41 1.82 -1.76
C LEU A 53 -9.26 3.03 -1.43
N TRP A 54 -8.72 4.22 -1.68
CA TRP A 54 -9.45 5.46 -1.45
C TRP A 54 -10.74 5.48 -2.28
N ASP A 55 -11.87 5.59 -1.59
CA ASP A 55 -13.21 5.44 -2.16
C ASP A 55 -14.06 6.72 -2.07
N CYS A 56 -13.57 7.75 -1.37
CA CYS A 56 -14.28 8.99 -1.05
C CYS A 56 -14.54 9.90 -2.28
N ASP A 57 -13.96 9.59 -3.43
CA ASP A 57 -14.32 10.17 -4.72
C ASP A 57 -14.21 9.15 -5.87
N TYR A 58 -14.57 9.58 -7.08
CA TYR A 58 -14.54 8.71 -8.26
C TYR A 58 -13.11 8.64 -8.82
N ARG A 59 -12.34 7.68 -8.31
CA ARG A 59 -10.99 7.37 -8.78
C ARG A 59 -10.85 5.87 -9.02
N HIS A 60 -9.89 5.55 -9.88
CA HIS A 60 -9.50 4.18 -10.20
C HIS A 60 -8.02 3.99 -9.95
N TYR A 61 -7.65 2.79 -9.54
CA TYR A 61 -6.27 2.42 -9.25
C TYR A 61 -5.85 1.24 -10.12
N SER A 62 -4.59 1.27 -10.51
CA SER A 62 -3.89 0.12 -11.09
C SER A 62 -2.63 -0.08 -10.27
N TYR A 63 -2.39 -1.32 -9.82
CA TYR A 63 -1.31 -1.63 -8.88
C TYR A 63 -0.77 -3.03 -9.12
N TYR A 64 0.37 -3.33 -8.50
CA TYR A 64 0.89 -4.68 -8.35
C TYR A 64 1.37 -4.84 -6.91
N VAL A 65 1.50 -6.08 -6.45
CA VAL A 65 2.02 -6.40 -5.11
C VAL A 65 3.22 -7.31 -5.27
N GLU A 66 4.31 -6.95 -4.61
CA GLU A 66 5.52 -7.74 -4.51
C GLU A 66 5.81 -8.09 -3.05
N THR A 67 6.49 -9.22 -2.84
CA THR A 67 6.95 -9.67 -1.52
C THR A 67 8.44 -9.97 -1.56
N SER A 68 9.11 -9.81 -0.43
CA SER A 68 10.54 -10.07 -0.29
C SER A 68 10.87 -10.55 1.12
N LEU A 69 11.87 -11.44 1.23
CA LEU A 69 12.45 -11.85 2.51
C LEU A 69 13.67 -11.02 2.91
N ASN A 70 14.26 -10.26 1.98
CA ASN A 70 15.53 -9.60 2.19
C ASN A 70 15.56 -8.12 1.75
N ASN A 71 14.48 -7.59 1.18
CA ASN A 71 14.35 -6.21 0.67
C ASN A 71 15.24 -5.89 -0.55
N TRP A 72 15.78 -6.92 -1.22
CA TRP A 72 16.59 -6.80 -2.45
C TRP A 72 15.94 -7.57 -3.60
N ASP A 73 15.56 -8.81 -3.33
CA ASP A 73 14.93 -9.71 -4.28
C ASP A 73 13.42 -9.70 -4.04
N TRP A 74 12.67 -9.24 -5.03
CA TRP A 74 11.22 -9.07 -4.94
C TRP A 74 10.52 -10.00 -5.91
N GLU A 75 9.47 -10.66 -5.45
CA GLU A 75 8.61 -11.54 -6.24
C GLU A 75 7.21 -10.95 -6.33
N MET A 76 6.70 -10.79 -7.55
CA MET A 76 5.35 -10.31 -7.80
C MET A 76 4.32 -11.39 -7.50
N VAL A 77 3.40 -11.10 -6.59
CA VAL A 77 2.33 -12.01 -6.15
C VAL A 77 0.96 -11.58 -6.65
N CYS A 78 0.82 -10.37 -7.19
CA CYS A 78 -0.43 -9.85 -7.76
C CYS A 78 -0.12 -8.78 -8.81
N ASP A 79 -0.73 -8.88 -10.00
CA ASP A 79 -0.69 -7.86 -11.05
C ASP A 79 -2.12 -7.39 -11.38
N ARG A 80 -2.39 -6.12 -11.10
CA ARG A 80 -3.63 -5.41 -11.45
C ARG A 80 -3.33 -4.16 -12.28
N THR A 81 -2.18 -4.11 -12.96
CA THR A 81 -1.74 -2.94 -13.73
C THR A 81 -2.62 -2.64 -14.95
N ARG A 82 -3.40 -3.62 -15.39
CA ARG A 82 -4.32 -3.52 -16.54
C ARG A 82 -5.79 -3.46 -16.13
N GLU A 83 -6.05 -3.38 -14.83
CA GLU A 83 -7.40 -3.33 -14.28
C GLU A 83 -7.67 -1.95 -13.67
N SER A 84 -8.95 -1.57 -13.71
CA SER A 84 -9.47 -0.36 -13.08
C SER A 84 -10.05 -0.74 -11.72
N CYS A 85 -9.20 -0.83 -10.70
CA CYS A 85 -9.59 -1.28 -9.37
C CYS A 85 -10.19 -0.15 -8.53
N ARG A 86 -11.11 -0.52 -7.63
CA ARG A 86 -11.69 0.31 -6.59
C ARG A 86 -11.95 -0.53 -5.34
#